data_AF-A0A7S0SFR2-F1
#
_entry.id   AF-A0A7S0SFR2-F1
#
_cell.length_a   1.000
_cell.length_b   1.000
_cell.length_c   1.000
_cell.angle_alpha   90.00
_cell.angle_beta   90.00
_cell.angle_gamma   90.00
#
_symmetry.space_group_name_H-M   'P 1'
#
loop_
_entity.id
_entity.type
_entity.pdbx_description
1 polymer ?
#
loop_
_entity_poly.entity_id
_entity_poly.type
_entity_poly.pdbx_seq_one_letter_code
_entity_poly.pdbx_strand_id
1 'polypeptide(L)'
;SVTGPAINHFQQVPPFFAVSLGIGIVLSETIRVNMAWQSPFEASRLFLQKDDHVPGDYAWDPLNLSNGKSANDMKDVKMKELNNGRLAMVAIAGLVAQELVDGVNVFQPGSQ
;
A
#
# COMPACT_ATOMS: atom_id res chain seq x y z
N SER A 1 -26.18 1.92 -7.76
CA SER A 1 -25.16 1.64 -8.80
C SER A 1 -24.11 2.71 -8.68
N VAL A 2 -22.84 2.31 -8.71
CA VAL A 2 -21.74 3.27 -8.78
C VAL A 2 -21.75 3.79 -10.23
N THR A 3 -21.93 5.10 -10.42
CA THR A 3 -22.13 5.67 -11.76
C THR A 3 -21.34 6.96 -11.89
N GLY A 4 -20.52 7.05 -12.93
CA GLY A 4 -19.61 8.17 -13.21
C GLY A 4 -18.15 7.70 -13.40
N PRO A 5 -17.20 8.66 -13.51
CA PRO A 5 -15.76 8.39 -13.48
C PRO A 5 -15.31 7.83 -12.12
N ALA A 6 -14.32 6.92 -12.11
CA ALA A 6 -13.89 6.24 -10.88
C ALA A 6 -13.36 7.18 -9.78
N ILE A 7 -12.84 8.36 -10.15
CA ILE A 7 -12.46 9.44 -9.22
C ILE A 7 -13.63 9.86 -8.31
N ASN A 8 -14.86 9.88 -8.81
CA ASN A 8 -16.03 10.33 -8.04
C ASN A 8 -16.66 9.20 -7.21
N HIS A 9 -16.19 7.95 -7.36
CA HIS A 9 -16.73 6.81 -6.63
C HIS A 9 -16.38 6.86 -5.14
N PHE A 10 -15.27 7.51 -4.76
CA PHE A 10 -14.88 7.69 -3.36
C PHE A 10 -15.89 8.52 -2.56
N GLN A 11 -16.57 9.49 -3.20
CA GLN A 11 -17.59 10.32 -2.54
C GLN A 11 -18.92 9.57 -2.33
N GLN A 12 -19.15 8.50 -3.09
CA GLN A 12 -20.37 7.68 -3.02
C GLN A 12 -20.28 6.60 -1.92
N VAL A 13 -19.09 6.44 -1.31
CA VAL A 13 -18.86 5.45 -0.27
C VAL A 13 -19.66 5.82 0.98
N PRO A 14 -20.47 4.90 1.55
CA PRO A 14 -21.19 5.15 2.79
C PRO A 14 -20.24 5.59 3.91
N PRO A 15 -20.57 6.65 4.70
CA PRO A 15 -19.66 7.19 5.71
C PRO A 15 -19.16 6.15 6.72
N PHE A 16 -20.01 5.20 7.10
CA PHE A 16 -19.64 4.10 8.00
C PHE A 16 -18.50 3.22 7.44
N PHE A 17 -18.52 2.91 6.14
CA PHE A 17 -17.45 2.11 5.52
C PHE A 17 -16.12 2.87 5.49
N ALA A 18 -16.15 4.14 5.11
CA ALA A 18 -14.94 4.98 5.07
C ALA A 18 -14.30 5.13 6.46
N VAL A 19 -15.11 5.35 7.50
CA VAL A 19 -14.63 5.42 8.90
C VAL A 19 -14.06 4.07 9.34
N SER A 20 -14.73 2.96 9.02
CA SER A 20 -14.26 1.61 9.37
C SER A 20 -12.92 1.28 8.70
N LEU A 21 -12.78 1.61 7.42
CA LEU A 21 -11.51 1.48 6.69
C LEU A 21 -10.42 2.35 7.32
N GLY A 22 -10.75 3.60 7.66
CA GLY A 22 -9.84 4.52 8.34
C GLY A 22 -9.33 3.96 9.67
N ILE A 23 -10.22 3.40 10.49
CA ILE A 23 -9.84 2.73 11.75
C ILE A 23 -8.92 1.54 11.47
N GLY A 24 -9.24 0.71 10.48
CA GLY A 24 -8.39 -0.43 10.09
C GLY A 24 -6.98 0.02 9.69
N ILE A 25 -6.88 1.06 8.87
CA ILE A 25 -5.61 1.66 8.46
C ILE A 25 -4.84 2.20 9.67
N VAL A 26 -5.50 2.93 10.57
CA VAL A 26 -4.85 3.48 11.77
C VAL A 26 -4.31 2.38 12.68
N LEU A 27 -5.07 1.30 12.87
CA LEU A 27 -4.62 0.16 13.67
C LEU A 27 -3.40 -0.52 13.00
N SER A 28 -3.46 -0.78 11.69
CA SER A 28 -2.33 -1.38 10.98
C SER A 28 -1.09 -0.49 11.00
N GLU A 29 -1.27 0.81 10.81
CA GLU A 29 -0.19 1.79 10.88
C GLU A 29 0.41 1.86 12.27
N THR A 30 -0.40 1.77 13.33
CA THR A 30 0.08 1.77 14.73
C THR A 30 0.94 0.55 15.03
N ILE A 31 0.52 -0.64 14.58
CA ILE A 31 1.31 -1.87 14.72
C ILE A 31 2.63 -1.73 13.97
N ARG A 32 2.58 -1.22 12.73
CA ARG A 32 3.78 -0.99 11.92
C ARG A 32 4.71 0.06 12.55
N VAL A 33 4.19 1.17 13.10
CA VAL A 33 5.00 2.18 13.81
C VAL A 33 5.73 1.53 14.97
N ASN A 34 5.00 0.78 15.81
CA ASN A 34 5.55 0.14 16.99
C ASN A 34 6.60 -0.93 16.66
N MET A 35 6.51 -1.59 15.50
CA MET A 35 7.54 -2.54 15.06
C MET A 35 8.77 -1.82 14.50
N ALA A 36 8.58 -0.83 13.63
CA ALA A 36 9.68 -0.23 12.88
C ALA A 36 10.42 0.90 13.60
N TRP A 37 9.73 1.74 14.36
CA TRP A 37 10.28 3.02 14.85
C TRP A 37 10.59 2.97 16.35
N GLN A 38 11.63 3.68 16.77
CA GLN A 38 11.94 3.86 18.19
C GLN A 38 10.99 4.89 18.83
N SER A 39 10.79 4.78 20.15
CA SER A 39 9.99 5.75 20.88
C SER A 39 10.71 7.11 20.85
N PRO A 40 10.01 8.23 20.59
CA PRO A 40 10.64 9.54 20.46
C PRO A 40 11.24 10.06 21.78
N PHE A 41 10.96 9.40 22.90
CA PHE A 41 11.45 9.76 24.24
C PHE A 41 12.71 8.99 24.65
N GLU A 42 13.04 7.91 23.94
CA GLU A 42 14.24 7.09 24.20
C GLU A 42 15.23 7.12 23.03
N ALA A 43 14.78 7.52 21.83
CA ALA A 43 15.61 7.62 20.64
C ALA A 43 16.59 8.80 20.71
N SER A 44 17.80 8.59 20.19
CA SER A 44 18.84 9.64 20.11
C SER A 44 18.47 10.79 19.18
N ARG A 45 17.56 10.56 18.22
CA ARG A 45 17.07 11.53 17.23
C ARG A 45 15.62 11.21 16.84
N LEU A 46 14.86 12.25 16.45
CA LEU A 46 13.51 12.07 15.91
C LEU A 46 13.54 11.26 14.61
N PHE A 47 12.54 10.39 14.41
CA PHE A 47 12.42 9.50 13.24
C PHE A 47 13.57 8.50 13.10
N LEU A 48 14.05 7.93 14.21
CA LEU A 48 15.01 6.82 14.16
C LEU A 48 14.28 5.47 14.09
N GLN A 49 14.68 4.65 13.13
CA GLN A 49 14.22 3.25 13.01
C GLN A 49 14.90 2.39 14.09
N LYS A 50 14.28 1.30 14.53
CA LYS A 50 14.95 0.32 15.39
C LYS A 50 16.13 -0.30 14.63
N ASP A 51 17.27 -0.43 15.31
CA ASP A 51 18.50 -0.95 14.70
C ASP A 51 18.35 -2.41 14.22
N ASP A 52 17.50 -3.19 14.87
CA ASP A 52 17.22 -4.59 14.55
C ASP A 52 16.13 -4.78 13.48
N HIS A 53 15.50 -3.71 12.99
CA HIS A 53 14.38 -3.82 12.03
C HIS A 53 14.85 -3.69 10.58
N VAL A 54 14.61 -4.73 9.77
CA VAL A 54 14.84 -4.68 8.32
C VAL A 54 13.63 -4.03 7.63
N PRO A 55 13.82 -2.96 6.83
CA PRO A 55 12.72 -2.34 6.10
C PRO A 55 11.96 -3.34 5.22
N GLY A 56 10.63 -3.36 5.36
CA GLY A 56 9.74 -4.26 4.62
C GLY A 56 9.47 -5.61 5.30
N ASP A 57 10.08 -5.88 6.46
CA ASP A 57 9.84 -7.10 7.23
C ASP A 57 8.85 -6.85 8.39
N TYR A 58 7.56 -7.06 8.12
CA TYR A 58 6.48 -6.85 9.09
C TYR A 58 5.87 -8.16 9.61
N ALA A 59 6.59 -9.29 9.49
CA ALA A 59 6.14 -10.64 9.87
C ALA A 59 4.77 -11.05 9.28
N TRP A 60 4.37 -10.42 8.16
CA TRP A 60 3.08 -10.60 7.52
C TRP A 60 3.16 -11.71 6.45
N ASP A 61 3.30 -12.96 6.90
CA ASP A 61 3.39 -14.14 6.03
C ASP A 61 2.25 -15.16 6.31
N PRO A 62 0.99 -14.83 5.97
CA PRO A 62 -0.14 -15.73 6.21
C PRO A 62 -0.10 -17.01 5.36
N LEU A 63 0.68 -17.01 4.26
CA LEU A 63 0.82 -18.15 3.34
C LEU A 63 2.14 -18.92 3.52
N ASN A 64 2.92 -18.58 4.54
CA ASN A 64 4.17 -19.24 4.90
C ASN A 64 5.18 -19.35 3.73
N LEU A 65 5.20 -18.37 2.83
CA LEU A 65 6.01 -18.37 1.61
C LEU A 65 7.50 -18.08 1.86
N SER A 66 7.83 -17.64 3.08
CA SER A 66 9.21 -17.45 3.55
C SER A 66 9.87 -18.74 4.01
N ASN A 67 9.10 -19.77 4.37
CA ASN A 67 9.64 -21.01 4.92
C ASN A 67 10.27 -21.88 3.82
N GLY A 68 11.58 -22.15 3.95
CA GLY A 68 12.33 -23.02 3.04
C GLY A 68 13.05 -22.31 1.88
N LYS A 69 13.01 -20.97 1.80
CA LYS A 69 13.76 -20.20 0.79
C LYS A 69 15.18 -19.88 1.27
N SER A 70 16.16 -20.04 0.39
CA SER A 70 17.53 -19.60 0.65
C SER A 70 17.59 -18.08 0.80
N ALA A 71 18.57 -17.56 1.55
CA ALA A 71 18.80 -16.12 1.68
C ALA A 71 18.99 -15.43 0.31
N ASN A 72 19.43 -16.17 -0.72
CA ASN A 72 19.52 -15.65 -2.09
C ASN A 72 18.13 -15.52 -2.75
N ASP A 73 17.29 -16.53 -2.61
CA ASP A 73 15.92 -16.52 -3.15
C ASP A 73 15.07 -15.43 -2.49
N MET A 74 15.31 -15.16 -1.20
CA MET A 74 14.66 -14.06 -0.48
C MET A 74 15.07 -12.68 -1.01
N LYS A 75 16.31 -12.50 -1.48
CA LYS A 75 16.74 -11.25 -2.12
C LYS A 75 16.06 -11.08 -3.47
N ASP A 76 15.97 -12.15 -4.25
CA ASP A 76 15.34 -12.11 -5.57
C ASP A 76 13.85 -11.77 -5.50
N VAL A 77 13.11 -12.33 -4.54
CA VAL A 77 11.68 -11.97 -4.35
C VAL A 77 11.52 -10.52 -3.90
N LYS A 78 12.37 -10.02 -2.99
CA LYS A 78 12.36 -8.60 -2.57
C LYS A 78 12.61 -7.65 -3.75
N MET A 79 13.53 -8.02 -4.64
CA MET A 79 13.80 -7.22 -5.85
C MET A 79 12.63 -7.24 -6.83
N LYS A 80 11.95 -8.38 -6.98
CA LYS A 80 10.72 -8.50 -7.78
C LYS A 80 9.58 -7.64 -7.21
N GLU A 81 9.37 -7.67 -5.90
CA GLU A 81 8.38 -6.83 -5.22
C GLU A 81 8.65 -5.34 -5.45
N LEU A 82 9.91 -4.91 -5.32
CA LEU A 82 10.29 -3.50 -5.52
C LEU A 82 10.03 -3.04 -6.96
N ASN A 83 10.39 -3.85 -7.96
CA ASN A 83 10.19 -3.50 -9.37
C ASN A 83 8.70 -3.45 -9.74
N ASN A 84 7.90 -4.40 -9.24
CA ASN A 84 6.45 -4.38 -9.42
C ASN A 84 5.80 -3.18 -8.72
N GLY A 85 6.27 -2.83 -7.51
CA GLY A 85 5.81 -1.65 -6.79
C GLY A 85 6.07 -0.35 -7.55
N ARG A 86 7.27 -0.18 -8.12
CA ARG A 86 7.61 0.98 -8.96
C ARG A 86 6.70 1.08 -10.20
N LEU A 87 6.47 -0.04 -10.87
CA LEU A 87 5.56 -0.09 -12.01
C LEU A 87 4.12 0.26 -11.59
N ALA A 88 3.64 -0.28 -10.47
CA ALA A 88 2.30 -0.03 -9.96
C ALA A 88 2.09 1.44 -9.58
N MET A 89 3.07 2.09 -8.93
CA MET A 89 2.99 3.51 -8.58
C MET A 89 2.84 4.40 -9.83
N VAL A 90 3.61 4.12 -10.89
CA VAL A 90 3.52 4.85 -12.17
C VAL A 90 2.22 4.54 -12.89
N ALA A 91 1.78 3.27 -12.90
CA ALA A 91 0.52 2.87 -13.52
C ALA A 91 -0.69 3.57 -12.87
N ILE A 92 -0.77 3.59 -11.54
CA ILE A 92 -1.85 4.28 -10.81
C ILE A 92 -1.83 5.78 -11.09
N ALA A 93 -0.66 6.42 -11.10
CA ALA A 93 -0.55 7.83 -11.45
C ALA A 93 -1.05 8.12 -12.88
N GLY A 94 -0.74 7.24 -13.83
CA GLY A 94 -1.23 7.30 -15.21
C GLY A 94 -2.75 7.13 -15.30
N LEU A 95 -3.32 6.16 -14.59
CA LEU A 95 -4.77 5.92 -14.53
C LEU A 95 -5.52 7.14 -13.98
N VAL A 96 -5.03 7.71 -12.88
CA VAL A 96 -5.63 8.93 -12.29
C VAL A 96 -5.53 10.12 -13.23
N ALA A 97 -4.40 10.30 -13.92
CA ALA A 97 -4.21 11.39 -14.87
C ALA A 97 -5.13 11.25 -16.10
N GLN A 98 -5.29 10.03 -16.63
CA GLN A 98 -6.19 9.75 -17.76
C GLN A 98 -7.65 10.03 -17.40
N GLU A 99 -8.11 9.55 -16.24
CA GLU A 99 -9.49 9.79 -15.80
C GLU A 99 -9.79 11.29 -15.54
N LEU A 100 -8.79 12.07 -15.11
CA LEU A 100 -8.94 13.50 -14.89
C LEU A 100 -9.00 14.31 -16.20
N VAL A 101 -8.21 13.93 -17.21
CA VAL A 101 -8.13 14.65 -18.49
C VAL A 101 -9.30 14.28 -19.41
N ASP A 102 -9.62 12.99 -19.53
CA ASP A 102 -10.63 12.50 -20.47
C ASP A 102 -12.05 12.54 -19.90
N GLY A 103 -12.21 12.58 -18.56
CA GLY A 103 -13.51 12.64 -17.90
C GLY A 103 -14.40 11.41 -18.10
N VAL A 104 -13.84 10.32 -18.66
CA VAL A 104 -14.48 9.02 -18.88
C VAL A 104 -13.69 7.92 -18.18
N ASN A 105 -14.35 6.78 -17.93
CA ASN A 105 -13.70 5.65 -17.26
C ASN A 105 -12.60 5.04 -18.14
N VAL A 106 -11.44 4.73 -17.55
CA VAL A 106 -10.33 4.04 -18.22
C VAL A 106 -10.77 2.70 -18.82
N PHE A 107 -11.72 2.00 -18.18
CA PHE A 107 -12.30 0.76 -18.69
C PHE A 107 -13.71 1.01 -19.21
N GLN A 108 -13.81 1.50 -20.45
CA GLN A 108 -15.08 1.54 -21.18
C GLN A 108 -15.41 0.12 -21.67
N PRO A 109 -16.58 -0.49 -21.32
CA PRO A 109 -17.12 -1.57 -22.13
C PRO A 109 -17.61 -0.91 -23.43
N GLY A 110 -16.92 -1.22 -24.53
CA GLY A 110 -16.90 -0.39 -25.74
C GLY A 110 -18.25 0.06 -26.30
N SER A 111 -18.23 1.19 -26.99
CA SER A 111 -19.12 1.42 -28.12
C SER A 111 -18.30 1.32 -29.40
N GLN A 112 -18.24 0.10 -29.96
CA GLN A 112 -17.61 -0.30 -31.23
C GLN A 112 -16.08 -0.15 -31.33
#